data_AF-A0A6N8JLU1-F1
#
_entry.id   AF-A0A6N8JLU1-F1
#
_cell.length_a   1.000
_cell.length_b   1.000
_cell.length_c   1.000
_cell.angle_alpha   90.00
_cell.angle_beta   90.00
_cell.angle_gamma   90.00
#
_symmetry.space_group_name_H-M   'P 1'
#
loop_
_entity.id
_entity.type
_entity.pdbx_description
1 polymer ?
#
loop_
_entity_poly.entity_id
_entity_poly.type
_entity_poly.pdbx_seq_one_letter_code
_entity_poly.pdbx_strand_id
1 'polypeptide(L)'
;MTEEGTIEVTAEVIEPTDALEVTYTPAVFSDNLAALDAYVDQQIEPYIGAQLDPNDYETIKMGRTCMADLNKLKAPIEAERKRVKKIYEAPLKEFEARVKAITAKIDSARANIKEQVDEADANFKAQRREMLAEEYAGCAGPIADVIPFAAILEDKWLNRSTNEVKAVNELYEKVEKALKGYNTLQTKELAHKDEVVKHYADTLDLIGALELEDQLNERDRQMAEFKAAQEAAEAVKAERTAPEPAPEPEPVPDQPTAAAPPVCRWSLAMEFQGTEAFAQQVAATLKGMGITGASIKFAGVVTDE
;
A
#
# COMPACT_ATOMS: atom_id res chain seq x y z
N MET A 1 -64.36 -6.52 49.32
CA MET A 1 -64.22 -5.10 48.95
C MET A 1 -62.79 -4.89 48.52
N THR A 2 -62.58 -4.84 47.22
CA THR A 2 -61.31 -4.55 46.57
C THR A 2 -61.24 -3.04 46.42
N GLU A 3 -60.29 -2.38 47.09
CA GLU A 3 -59.94 -0.99 46.80
C GLU A 3 -58.97 -1.00 45.62
N GLU A 4 -59.48 -0.63 44.44
CA GLU A 4 -58.68 -0.25 43.30
C GLU A 4 -58.06 1.13 43.59
N GLY A 5 -56.76 1.15 43.87
CA GLY A 5 -55.98 2.38 43.97
C GLY A 5 -55.70 2.94 42.58
N THR A 6 -56.35 4.06 42.26
CA THR A 6 -56.06 4.88 41.07
C THR A 6 -54.60 5.33 41.08
N ILE A 7 -53.84 4.98 40.05
CA ILE A 7 -52.48 5.48 39.83
C ILE A 7 -52.60 6.76 39.01
N GLU A 8 -52.55 7.92 39.67
CA GLU A 8 -52.44 9.21 38.97
C GLU A 8 -51.03 9.34 38.38
N VAL A 9 -50.93 9.26 37.05
CA VAL A 9 -49.68 9.52 36.32
C VAL A 9 -49.61 11.01 36.03
N THR A 10 -48.89 11.76 36.86
CA THR A 10 -48.54 13.16 36.57
C THR A 10 -47.44 13.19 35.52
N ALA A 11 -47.76 13.65 34.31
CA ALA A 11 -46.78 13.88 33.25
C ALA A 11 -45.88 15.06 33.64
N GLU A 12 -44.62 14.78 33.94
CA GLU A 12 -43.60 15.80 34.19
C GLU A 12 -43.19 16.45 32.87
N VAL A 13 -43.38 17.77 32.76
CA VAL A 13 -42.92 18.55 31.61
C VAL A 13 -41.41 18.73 31.74
N ILE A 14 -40.65 18.11 30.84
CA ILE A 14 -39.18 18.21 30.81
C ILE A 14 -38.80 19.47 30.02
N GLU A 15 -38.30 20.50 30.69
CA GLU A 15 -37.74 21.68 30.03
C GLU A 15 -36.36 21.36 29.40
N PRO A 16 -36.03 21.89 28.21
CA PRO A 16 -34.74 21.65 27.58
C PRO A 16 -33.61 22.31 28.39
N THR A 17 -32.51 21.59 28.57
CA THR A 17 -31.27 22.07 29.20
C THR A 17 -30.09 21.96 28.23
N ASP A 18 -29.11 22.85 28.36
CA ASP A 18 -27.86 22.87 27.59
C ASP A 18 -26.70 22.13 28.29
N ALA A 19 -26.92 21.68 29.53
CA ALA A 19 -25.91 21.01 30.36
C ALA A 19 -26.34 19.61 30.79
N LEU A 20 -25.38 18.69 30.81
CA LEU A 20 -25.56 17.37 31.41
C LEU A 20 -25.36 17.46 32.93
N GLU A 21 -26.44 17.40 33.69
CA GLU A 21 -26.42 17.35 35.14
C GLU A 21 -26.58 15.91 35.64
N VAL A 22 -25.64 15.42 36.46
CA VAL A 22 -25.62 14.04 36.96
C VAL A 22 -25.30 14.03 38.45
N THR A 23 -26.23 13.55 39.25
CA THR A 23 -26.00 13.24 40.67
C THR A 23 -25.86 11.73 40.84
N TYR A 24 -24.73 11.28 41.38
CA TYR A 24 -24.48 9.87 41.65
C TYR A 24 -24.11 9.66 43.12
N THR A 25 -24.81 8.76 43.81
CA THR A 25 -24.46 8.31 45.15
C THR A 25 -23.81 6.93 45.05
N PRO A 26 -22.57 6.73 45.52
CA PRO A 26 -21.89 5.45 45.43
C PRO A 26 -22.63 4.36 46.22
N ALA A 27 -22.66 3.14 45.69
CA ALA A 27 -23.27 2.02 46.40
C ALA A 27 -22.43 1.64 47.62
N VAL A 28 -23.08 1.54 48.78
CA VAL A 28 -22.47 1.04 50.02
C VAL A 28 -22.70 -0.46 50.10
N PHE A 29 -21.62 -1.25 50.18
CA PHE A 29 -21.73 -2.69 50.41
C PHE A 29 -21.84 -2.96 51.91
N SER A 30 -22.84 -3.75 52.29
CA SER A 30 -22.92 -4.39 53.60
C SER A 30 -22.65 -5.87 53.38
N ASP A 31 -21.60 -6.39 54.02
CA ASP A 31 -21.09 -7.71 53.75
C ASP A 31 -20.85 -8.53 55.03
N ASN A 32 -20.67 -9.84 54.84
CA ASN A 32 -20.26 -10.78 55.87
C ASN A 32 -18.91 -11.43 55.51
N LEU A 33 -18.04 -10.73 54.76
CA LEU A 33 -16.83 -11.31 54.19
C LEU A 33 -15.91 -11.88 55.27
N ALA A 34 -15.79 -11.21 56.42
CA ALA A 34 -14.99 -11.72 57.54
C ALA A 34 -15.52 -13.07 58.08
N ALA A 35 -16.84 -13.25 58.15
CA ALA A 35 -17.44 -14.51 58.58
C ALA A 35 -17.31 -15.60 57.50
N LEU A 36 -17.43 -15.23 56.23
CA LEU A 36 -17.23 -16.13 55.11
C LEU A 36 -15.77 -16.59 55.00
N ASP A 37 -14.81 -15.70 55.21
CA ASP A 37 -13.38 -15.96 55.19
C ASP A 37 -13.00 -16.99 56.28
N ALA A 38 -13.44 -16.74 57.52
CA ALA A 38 -13.26 -17.70 58.63
C ALA A 38 -13.90 -19.06 58.36
N TYR A 39 -15.08 -19.09 57.70
CA TYR A 39 -15.71 -20.34 57.29
C TYR A 39 -14.88 -21.06 56.22
N VAL A 40 -14.39 -20.34 55.20
CA VAL A 40 -13.55 -20.93 54.15
C VAL A 40 -12.27 -21.49 54.76
N ASP A 41 -11.59 -20.76 55.64
CA ASP A 41 -10.41 -21.24 56.37
C ASP A 41 -10.66 -22.58 57.06
N GLN A 42 -11.79 -22.70 57.78
CA GLN A 42 -12.19 -23.96 58.42
C GLN A 42 -12.45 -25.08 57.40
N GLN A 43 -13.08 -24.76 56.26
CA GLN A 43 -13.37 -25.77 55.23
C GLN A 43 -12.12 -26.22 54.47
N ILE A 44 -11.11 -25.36 54.33
CA ILE A 44 -9.88 -25.70 53.59
C ILE A 44 -8.82 -26.36 54.49
N GLU A 45 -8.90 -26.20 55.82
CA GLU A 45 -7.96 -26.74 56.80
C GLU A 45 -7.58 -28.23 56.57
N PRO A 46 -8.53 -29.16 56.30
CA PRO A 46 -8.20 -30.56 56.06
C PRO A 46 -7.36 -30.82 54.80
N TYR A 47 -7.31 -29.86 53.87
CA TYR A 47 -6.57 -29.97 52.61
C TYR A 47 -5.19 -29.29 52.69
N ILE A 48 -4.95 -28.48 53.73
CA ILE A 48 -3.67 -27.78 53.92
C ILE A 48 -2.59 -28.82 54.26
N GLY A 49 -1.54 -28.87 53.44
CA GLY A 49 -0.42 -29.81 53.64
C GLY A 49 -0.71 -31.26 53.22
N ALA A 50 -1.82 -31.52 52.52
CA ALA A 50 -2.10 -32.84 51.97
C ALA A 50 -1.00 -33.29 50.99
N GLN A 51 -0.47 -34.50 51.20
CA GLN A 51 0.52 -35.13 50.32
C GLN A 51 -0.12 -36.28 49.56
N LEU A 52 -0.06 -36.23 48.23
CA LEU A 52 -0.57 -37.27 47.35
C LEU A 52 0.60 -38.09 46.80
N ASP A 53 0.55 -39.42 46.92
CA ASP A 53 1.51 -40.31 46.27
C ASP A 53 1.20 -40.40 44.76
N PRO A 54 2.12 -39.98 43.86
CA PRO A 54 1.93 -40.07 42.41
C PRO A 54 1.76 -41.49 41.87
N ASN A 55 2.23 -42.51 42.60
CA ASN A 55 2.21 -43.90 42.14
C ASN A 55 1.01 -44.69 42.68
N ASP A 56 0.20 -44.11 43.57
CA ASP A 56 -1.03 -44.73 44.07
C ASP A 56 -2.27 -44.14 43.38
N TYR A 57 -2.96 -44.98 42.61
CA TYR A 57 -4.15 -44.62 41.87
C TYR A 57 -5.29 -44.11 42.76
N GLU A 58 -5.53 -44.73 43.92
CA GLU A 58 -6.64 -44.33 44.79
C GLU A 58 -6.35 -42.98 45.46
N THR A 59 -5.11 -42.73 45.87
CA THR A 59 -4.67 -41.42 46.39
C THR A 59 -4.86 -40.31 45.36
N ILE A 60 -4.50 -40.55 44.09
CA ILE A 60 -4.72 -39.58 43.00
C ILE A 60 -6.21 -39.36 42.71
N LYS A 61 -7.01 -40.42 42.77
CA LYS A 61 -8.48 -40.32 42.60
C LYS A 61 -9.12 -39.50 43.72
N MET A 62 -8.73 -39.72 44.97
CA MET A 62 -9.17 -38.90 46.11
C MET A 62 -8.76 -37.44 45.94
N GLY A 63 -7.52 -37.17 45.52
CA GLY A 63 -7.06 -35.81 45.21
C GLY A 63 -7.92 -35.10 44.15
N ARG A 64 -8.36 -35.82 43.11
CA ARG A 64 -9.30 -35.26 42.11
C ARG A 64 -10.66 -34.92 42.71
N THR A 65 -11.18 -35.75 43.61
CA THR A 65 -12.42 -35.46 44.36
C THR A 65 -12.26 -34.22 45.24
N CYS A 66 -11.16 -34.12 45.99
CA CYS A 66 -10.87 -32.95 46.84
C CYS A 66 -10.82 -31.65 46.01
N MET A 67 -10.14 -31.67 44.85
CA MET A 67 -10.14 -30.53 43.92
C MET A 67 -11.55 -30.17 43.44
N ALA A 68 -12.39 -31.17 43.14
CA ALA A 68 -13.76 -30.94 42.74
C ALA A 68 -14.58 -30.28 43.86
N ASP A 69 -14.40 -30.71 45.10
CA ASP A 69 -15.12 -30.16 46.25
C ASP A 69 -14.68 -28.73 46.61
N LEU A 70 -13.39 -28.42 46.53
CA LEU A 70 -12.89 -27.03 46.64
C LEU A 70 -13.46 -26.12 45.54
N ASN A 71 -13.59 -26.64 44.31
CA ASN A 71 -14.23 -25.90 43.23
C ASN A 71 -15.73 -25.67 43.50
N LYS A 72 -16.44 -26.63 44.10
CA LYS A 72 -17.84 -26.45 44.53
C LYS A 72 -17.97 -25.40 45.64
N LEU A 73 -17.01 -25.31 46.56
CA LEU A 73 -16.97 -24.28 47.61
C LEU A 73 -16.77 -22.88 47.01
N LYS A 74 -15.86 -22.75 46.02
CA LYS A 74 -15.56 -21.48 45.34
C LYS A 74 -16.69 -20.98 44.42
N ALA A 75 -17.35 -21.89 43.71
CA ALA A 75 -18.33 -21.55 42.68
C ALA A 75 -19.45 -20.58 43.13
N PRO A 76 -20.15 -20.78 44.27
CA PRO A 76 -21.23 -19.87 44.70
C PRO A 76 -20.70 -18.49 45.10
N ILE A 77 -19.50 -18.38 45.68
CA ILE A 77 -18.87 -17.10 46.03
C ILE A 77 -18.62 -16.27 44.77
N GLU A 78 -18.05 -16.90 43.74
CA GLU A 78 -17.80 -16.28 42.44
C GLU A 78 -19.10 -15.92 41.71
N ALA A 79 -20.13 -16.76 41.81
CA ALA A 79 -21.44 -16.48 41.24
C ALA A 79 -22.08 -15.25 41.89
N GLU A 80 -22.01 -15.15 43.22
CA GLU A 80 -22.55 -14.02 43.97
C GLU A 80 -21.80 -12.72 43.65
N ARG A 81 -20.45 -12.75 43.63
CA ARG A 81 -19.65 -11.61 43.19
C ARG A 81 -20.06 -11.13 41.80
N LYS A 82 -20.25 -12.06 40.84
CA LYS A 82 -20.69 -11.73 39.48
C LYS A 82 -22.11 -11.15 39.45
N ARG A 83 -23.03 -11.68 40.27
CA ARG A 83 -24.40 -11.16 40.42
C ARG A 83 -24.39 -9.71 40.89
N VAL A 84 -23.68 -9.43 41.98
CA VAL A 84 -23.55 -8.09 42.56
C VAL A 84 -22.91 -7.13 41.57
N LYS A 85 -21.81 -7.53 40.92
CA LYS A 85 -21.15 -6.74 39.86
C LYS A 85 -22.13 -6.36 38.74
N LYS A 86 -22.95 -7.31 38.27
CA LYS A 86 -23.94 -7.07 37.21
C LYS A 86 -24.98 -6.03 37.65
N ILE A 87 -25.47 -6.12 38.88
CA ILE A 87 -26.45 -5.16 39.43
C ILE A 87 -25.82 -3.78 39.57
N TYR A 88 -24.59 -3.72 40.11
CA TYR A 88 -23.87 -2.46 40.29
C TYR A 88 -23.56 -1.75 38.97
N GLU A 89 -23.14 -2.50 37.94
CA GLU A 89 -22.83 -1.94 36.62
C GLU A 89 -24.06 -1.63 35.77
N ALA A 90 -25.23 -2.16 36.09
CA ALA A 90 -26.42 -2.01 35.25
C ALA A 90 -26.88 -0.53 35.12
N PRO A 91 -27.02 0.25 36.21
CA PRO A 91 -27.37 1.68 36.11
C PRO A 91 -26.35 2.48 35.32
N LEU A 92 -25.05 2.18 35.49
CA LEU A 92 -23.98 2.84 34.75
C LEU A 92 -24.09 2.56 33.25
N LYS A 93 -24.26 1.28 32.87
CA LYS A 93 -24.42 0.90 31.45
C LYS A 93 -25.65 1.54 30.81
N GLU A 94 -26.75 1.62 31.55
CA GLU A 94 -27.96 2.27 31.06
C GLU A 94 -27.76 3.78 30.89
N PHE A 95 -27.13 4.44 31.86
CA PHE A 95 -26.75 5.85 31.76
C PHE A 95 -25.84 6.10 30.54
N GLU A 96 -24.76 5.34 30.40
CA GLU A 96 -23.85 5.45 29.25
C GLU A 96 -24.55 5.21 27.92
N ALA A 97 -25.45 4.23 27.86
CA ALA A 97 -26.23 3.96 26.65
C ALA A 97 -27.13 5.14 26.28
N ARG A 98 -27.79 5.78 27.27
CA ARG A 98 -28.62 6.97 27.04
C ARG A 98 -27.78 8.17 26.60
N VAL A 99 -26.65 8.42 27.24
CA VAL A 99 -25.71 9.49 26.83
C VAL A 99 -25.24 9.27 25.39
N LYS A 100 -24.81 8.04 25.05
CA LYS A 100 -24.41 7.70 23.68
C LYS A 100 -25.53 7.88 22.66
N ALA A 101 -26.77 7.54 23.03
CA ALA A 101 -27.91 7.76 22.16
C ALA A 101 -28.18 9.27 21.92
N ILE A 102 -27.92 10.12 22.90
CA ILE A 102 -28.02 11.58 22.75
C ILE A 102 -26.90 12.10 21.84
N THR A 103 -25.64 11.72 22.09
CA THR A 103 -24.51 12.18 21.27
C THR A 103 -24.59 11.68 19.83
N ALA A 104 -25.11 10.46 19.61
CA ALA A 104 -25.33 9.91 18.28
C ALA A 104 -26.29 10.75 17.42
N LYS A 105 -27.27 11.45 18.03
CA LYS A 105 -28.14 12.38 17.31
C LYS A 105 -27.34 13.56 16.76
N ILE A 106 -26.41 14.08 17.55
CA ILE A 106 -25.51 15.18 17.15
C ILE A 106 -24.60 14.71 16.01
N ASP A 107 -24.00 13.53 16.16
CA ASP A 107 -23.12 12.95 15.15
C ASP A 107 -23.84 12.72 13.82
N SER A 108 -25.08 12.20 13.87
CA SER A 108 -25.91 12.00 12.68
C SER A 108 -26.25 13.33 12.00
N ALA A 109 -26.68 14.36 12.75
CA ALA A 109 -26.95 15.68 12.20
C ALA A 109 -25.70 16.29 11.54
N ARG A 110 -24.54 16.18 12.18
CA ARG A 110 -23.26 16.63 11.63
C ARG A 110 -22.89 15.89 10.35
N ALA A 111 -23.07 14.57 10.31
CA ALA A 111 -22.76 13.76 9.12
C ALA A 111 -23.63 14.17 7.91
N ASN A 112 -24.93 14.38 8.13
CA ASN A 112 -25.84 14.83 7.08
C ASN A 112 -25.47 16.22 6.52
N ILE A 113 -25.03 17.15 7.38
CA ILE A 113 -24.54 18.46 6.95
C ILE A 113 -23.23 18.31 6.17
N LYS A 114 -22.31 17.47 6.66
CA LYS A 114 -21.04 17.22 5.98
C LYS A 114 -21.26 16.68 4.56
N GLU A 115 -22.16 15.72 4.38
CA GLU A 115 -22.48 15.16 3.07
C GLU A 115 -22.98 16.23 2.09
N GLN A 116 -23.91 17.08 2.53
CA GLN A 116 -24.40 18.20 1.72
C GLN A 116 -23.30 19.21 1.37
N VAL A 117 -22.39 19.51 2.31
CA VAL A 117 -21.25 20.40 2.05
C VAL A 117 -20.27 19.78 1.06
N ASP A 118 -19.94 18.50 1.23
CA ASP A 118 -19.03 17.79 0.33
C ASP A 118 -19.62 17.70 -1.09
N GLU A 119 -20.92 17.42 -1.22
CA GLU A 119 -21.63 17.41 -2.51
C GLU A 119 -21.64 18.81 -3.15
N ALA A 120 -21.95 19.84 -2.37
CA ALA A 120 -21.94 21.22 -2.86
C ALA A 120 -20.53 21.66 -3.30
N ASP A 121 -19.48 21.21 -2.61
CA ASP A 121 -18.09 21.48 -2.99
C ASP A 121 -17.66 20.71 -4.25
N ALA A 122 -18.07 19.45 -4.38
CA ALA A 122 -17.83 18.66 -5.58
C ALA A 122 -18.54 19.27 -6.81
N ASN A 123 -19.81 19.63 -6.68
CA ASN A 123 -20.58 20.28 -7.73
C ASN A 123 -19.98 21.63 -8.12
N PHE A 124 -19.56 22.44 -7.13
CA PHE A 124 -18.86 23.70 -7.40
C PHE A 124 -17.56 23.48 -8.18
N LYS A 125 -16.73 22.51 -7.76
CA LYS A 125 -15.48 22.18 -8.48
C LYS A 125 -15.75 21.71 -9.91
N ALA A 126 -16.78 20.89 -10.12
CA ALA A 126 -17.17 20.42 -11.44
C ALA A 126 -17.60 21.57 -12.35
N GLN A 127 -18.52 22.43 -11.88
CA GLN A 127 -18.98 23.62 -12.63
C GLN A 127 -17.82 24.59 -12.90
N ARG A 128 -16.97 24.83 -11.91
CA ARG A 128 -15.78 25.69 -12.06
C ARG A 128 -14.80 25.11 -13.08
N ARG A 129 -14.63 23.79 -13.10
CA ARG A 129 -13.77 23.10 -14.07
C ARG A 129 -14.35 23.21 -15.48
N GLU A 130 -15.66 23.00 -15.64
CA GLU A 130 -16.35 23.13 -16.93
C GLU A 130 -16.22 24.54 -17.50
N MET A 131 -16.54 25.56 -16.69
CA MET A 131 -16.37 26.96 -17.10
C MET A 131 -14.93 27.30 -17.47
N LEU A 132 -13.93 26.88 -16.68
CA LEU A 132 -12.52 27.11 -17.03
C LEU A 132 -12.10 26.34 -18.29
N ALA A 133 -12.71 25.19 -18.58
CA ALA A 133 -12.48 24.45 -19.81
C ALA A 133 -13.06 25.17 -21.03
N GLU A 134 -14.25 25.78 -20.90
CA GLU A 134 -14.85 26.64 -21.93
C GLU A 134 -13.97 27.88 -22.20
N GLU A 135 -13.52 28.56 -21.13
CA GLU A 135 -12.59 29.69 -21.22
C GLU A 135 -11.27 29.29 -21.89
N TYR A 136 -10.73 28.12 -21.53
CA TYR A 136 -9.54 27.57 -22.16
C TYR A 136 -9.76 27.32 -23.67
N ALA A 137 -10.86 26.68 -24.05
CA ALA A 137 -11.18 26.44 -25.46
C ALA A 137 -11.32 27.76 -26.25
N GLY A 138 -11.83 28.81 -25.62
CA GLY A 138 -11.95 30.14 -26.24
C GLY A 138 -10.62 30.88 -26.44
N CYS A 139 -9.63 30.66 -25.57
CA CYS A 139 -8.35 31.41 -25.60
C CYS A 139 -7.14 30.61 -26.09
N ALA A 140 -7.19 29.27 -26.08
CA ALA A 140 -6.04 28.41 -26.40
C ALA A 140 -5.63 28.48 -27.88
N GLY A 141 -6.55 28.73 -28.80
CA GLY A 141 -6.23 28.81 -30.23
C GLY A 141 -5.47 27.57 -30.74
N PRO A 142 -4.31 27.70 -31.39
CA PRO A 142 -3.60 26.58 -32.02
C PRO A 142 -3.00 25.58 -31.01
N ILE A 143 -2.84 25.94 -29.74
CA ILE A 143 -2.31 25.01 -28.74
C ILE A 143 -3.38 24.07 -28.16
N ALA A 144 -4.67 24.30 -28.44
CA ALA A 144 -5.76 23.47 -27.93
C ALA A 144 -5.66 22.00 -28.39
N ASP A 145 -5.14 21.78 -29.60
CA ASP A 145 -4.98 20.43 -30.17
C ASP A 145 -3.79 19.67 -29.59
N VAL A 146 -2.84 20.38 -28.98
CA VAL A 146 -1.56 19.83 -28.52
C VAL A 146 -1.52 19.74 -27.01
N ILE A 147 -1.93 20.80 -26.32
CA ILE A 147 -1.84 20.95 -24.88
C ILE A 147 -3.24 20.67 -24.29
N PRO A 148 -3.44 19.60 -23.51
CA PRO A 148 -4.73 19.36 -22.90
C PRO A 148 -5.00 20.38 -21.79
N PHE A 149 -6.27 20.76 -21.61
CA PHE A 149 -6.71 21.62 -20.50
C PHE A 149 -6.21 21.13 -19.13
N ALA A 150 -6.12 19.81 -18.94
CA ALA A 150 -5.63 19.19 -17.71
C ALA A 150 -4.18 19.58 -17.35
N ALA A 151 -3.31 19.87 -18.34
CA ALA A 151 -1.94 20.33 -18.08
C ALA A 151 -1.89 21.80 -17.61
N ILE A 152 -2.87 22.60 -18.03
CA ILE A 152 -2.97 24.02 -17.68
C ILE A 152 -3.68 24.20 -16.34
N LEU A 153 -4.74 23.41 -16.08
CA LEU A 153 -5.58 23.53 -14.90
C LEU A 153 -4.80 23.38 -13.59
N GLU A 154 -5.04 24.29 -12.65
CA GLU A 154 -4.52 24.22 -11.29
C GLU A 154 -5.65 23.93 -10.29
N ASP A 155 -5.46 22.97 -9.38
CA ASP A 155 -6.48 22.56 -8.41
C ASP A 155 -6.95 23.72 -7.50
N LYS A 156 -6.05 24.67 -7.21
CA LYS A 156 -6.37 25.87 -6.41
C LYS A 156 -7.46 26.74 -7.05
N TRP A 157 -7.60 26.72 -8.39
CA TRP A 157 -8.62 27.49 -9.11
C TRP A 157 -10.03 26.93 -8.93
N LEU A 158 -10.13 25.63 -8.63
CA LEU A 158 -11.40 24.94 -8.40
C LEU A 158 -11.94 25.17 -6.99
N ASN A 159 -11.12 25.68 -6.06
CA ASN A 159 -11.53 25.91 -4.68
C ASN A 159 -12.38 27.19 -4.53
N ARG A 160 -13.39 27.15 -3.66
CA ARG A 160 -14.27 28.30 -3.34
C ARG A 160 -13.52 29.53 -2.83
N SER A 161 -12.35 29.34 -2.22
CA SER A 161 -11.50 30.44 -1.74
C SER A 161 -10.88 31.25 -2.88
N THR A 162 -10.81 30.71 -4.10
CA THR A 162 -10.29 31.40 -5.26
C THR A 162 -11.42 32.08 -6.01
N ASN A 163 -11.33 33.42 -6.07
CA ASN A 163 -12.23 34.24 -6.87
C ASN A 163 -12.20 33.79 -8.34
N GLU A 164 -13.37 33.72 -8.96
CA GLU A 164 -13.55 33.34 -10.36
C GLU A 164 -12.71 34.16 -11.34
N VAL A 165 -12.79 35.49 -11.24
CA VAL A 165 -12.05 36.42 -12.12
C VAL A 165 -10.54 36.18 -11.97
N LYS A 166 -10.08 35.89 -10.75
CA LYS A 166 -8.68 35.56 -10.49
C LYS A 166 -8.29 34.24 -11.15
N ALA A 167 -9.13 33.21 -11.05
CA ALA A 167 -8.89 31.92 -11.69
C ALA A 167 -8.81 32.05 -13.23
N VAL A 168 -9.72 32.81 -13.84
CA VAL A 168 -9.73 33.06 -15.29
C VAL A 168 -8.50 33.86 -15.73
N ASN A 169 -8.11 34.91 -14.98
CA ASN A 169 -6.91 35.66 -15.31
C ASN A 169 -5.63 34.82 -15.20
N GLU A 170 -5.49 34.02 -14.14
CA GLU A 170 -4.35 33.10 -13.99
C GLU A 170 -4.34 32.02 -15.09
N LEU A 171 -5.52 31.55 -15.52
CA LEU A 171 -5.67 30.66 -16.68
C LEU A 171 -5.09 31.33 -17.94
N TYR A 172 -5.53 32.55 -18.26
CA TYR A 172 -5.05 33.27 -19.44
C TYR A 172 -3.53 33.51 -19.42
N GLU A 173 -2.98 33.92 -18.28
CA GLU A 173 -1.53 34.10 -18.13
C GLU A 173 -0.76 32.79 -18.38
N LYS A 174 -1.30 31.66 -17.92
CA LYS A 174 -0.67 30.35 -18.11
C LYS A 174 -0.79 29.87 -19.56
N VAL A 175 -1.93 30.09 -20.20
CA VAL A 175 -2.14 29.84 -21.64
C VAL A 175 -1.18 30.66 -22.49
N GLU A 176 -1.00 31.94 -22.17
CA GLU A 176 -0.07 32.81 -22.92
C GLU A 176 1.38 32.34 -22.79
N LYS A 177 1.81 31.94 -21.59
CA LYS A 177 3.13 31.33 -21.36
C LYS A 177 3.29 30.02 -22.13
N ALA A 178 2.27 29.16 -22.10
CA ALA A 178 2.25 27.90 -22.82
C ALA A 178 2.40 28.12 -24.34
N LEU A 179 1.66 29.08 -24.89
CA LEU A 179 1.71 29.48 -26.30
C LEU A 179 3.09 30.03 -26.68
N LYS A 180 3.71 30.86 -25.83
CA LYS A 180 5.08 31.37 -26.05
C LYS A 180 6.11 30.24 -26.11
N GLY A 181 6.06 29.29 -25.18
CA GLY A 181 6.98 28.14 -25.20
C GLY A 181 6.74 27.21 -26.39
N TYR A 182 5.47 26.96 -26.75
CA TYR A 182 5.12 26.17 -27.94
C TYR A 182 5.65 26.82 -29.22
N ASN A 183 5.44 28.13 -29.41
CA ASN A 183 5.98 28.86 -30.56
C ASN A 183 7.52 28.82 -30.61
N THR A 184 8.18 28.81 -29.46
CA THR A 184 9.65 28.67 -29.37
C THR A 184 10.11 27.30 -29.88
N LEU A 185 9.42 26.23 -29.49
CA LEU A 185 9.69 24.88 -29.98
C LEU A 185 9.37 24.73 -31.48
N GLN A 186 8.32 25.39 -31.96
CA GLN A 186 7.98 25.37 -33.39
C GLN A 186 9.01 26.10 -34.27
N THR A 187 9.66 27.14 -33.74
CA THR A 187 10.68 27.94 -34.45
C THR A 187 12.04 27.27 -34.47
N LYS A 188 12.37 26.44 -33.47
CA LYS A 188 13.64 25.70 -33.43
C LYS A 188 13.61 24.52 -34.40
N GLU A 189 14.73 24.31 -35.09
CA GLU A 189 14.98 23.07 -35.84
C GLU A 189 15.42 21.98 -34.86
N LEU A 190 14.55 21.00 -34.64
CA LEU A 190 14.72 19.87 -33.72
C LEU A 190 14.66 18.57 -34.52
N ALA A 191 15.50 17.60 -34.20
CA ALA A 191 15.52 16.28 -34.84
C ALA A 191 14.33 15.43 -34.38
N HIS A 192 13.95 15.51 -33.10
CA HIS A 192 12.87 14.73 -32.49
C HIS A 192 11.66 15.59 -32.11
N LYS A 193 11.23 16.47 -33.03
CA LYS A 193 10.22 17.50 -32.77
C LYS A 193 8.92 16.97 -32.13
N ASP A 194 8.40 15.84 -32.59
CA ASP A 194 7.13 15.28 -32.08
C ASP A 194 7.25 14.82 -30.61
N GLU A 195 8.38 14.20 -30.24
CA GLU A 195 8.63 13.72 -28.87
C GLU A 195 8.82 14.89 -27.90
N VAL A 196 9.55 15.93 -28.33
CA VAL A 196 9.78 17.15 -27.56
C VAL A 196 8.49 17.93 -27.35
N VAL A 197 7.70 18.11 -28.41
CA VAL A 197 6.42 18.82 -28.33
C VAL A 197 5.45 18.07 -27.42
N LYS A 198 5.43 16.74 -27.48
CA LYS A 198 4.62 15.92 -26.57
C LYS A 198 5.05 16.07 -25.11
N HIS A 199 6.35 16.00 -24.83
CA HIS A 199 6.86 16.21 -23.47
C HIS A 199 6.52 17.60 -22.93
N TYR A 200 6.66 18.63 -23.78
CA TYR A 200 6.24 19.99 -23.44
C TYR A 200 4.73 20.10 -23.22
N ALA A 201 3.91 19.43 -24.01
CA ALA A 201 2.45 19.47 -23.87
C ALA A 201 1.97 18.91 -22.51
N ASP A 202 2.65 17.85 -22.04
CA ASP A 202 2.33 17.20 -20.77
C ASP A 202 2.84 17.99 -19.55
N THR A 203 4.02 18.60 -19.66
CA THR A 203 4.72 19.22 -18.51
C THR A 203 4.66 20.74 -18.48
N LEU A 204 4.43 21.38 -19.63
CA LEU A 204 4.60 22.82 -19.86
C LEU A 204 5.99 23.35 -19.51
N ASP A 205 7.00 22.47 -19.46
CA ASP A 205 8.38 22.84 -19.17
C ASP A 205 9.21 22.87 -20.46
N LEU A 206 9.56 24.08 -20.89
CA LEU A 206 10.37 24.30 -22.09
C LEU A 206 11.81 23.79 -21.90
N ILE A 207 12.36 23.90 -20.70
CA ILE A 207 13.75 23.51 -20.44
C ILE A 207 13.87 21.99 -20.51
N GLY A 208 13.03 21.28 -19.74
CA GLY A 208 13.00 19.81 -19.78
C GLY A 208 12.68 19.25 -21.18
N ALA A 209 11.85 19.92 -21.98
CA ALA A 209 11.60 19.52 -23.36
C ALA A 209 12.86 19.62 -24.24
N LEU A 210 13.67 20.67 -24.09
CA LEU A 210 14.92 20.82 -24.83
C LEU A 210 16.01 19.85 -24.33
N GLU A 211 16.04 19.56 -23.03
CA GLU A 211 16.95 18.54 -22.48
C GLU A 211 16.61 17.14 -23.02
N LEU A 212 15.32 16.84 -23.23
CA LEU A 212 14.89 15.60 -23.87
C LEU A 212 15.40 15.50 -25.32
N GLU A 213 15.33 16.60 -26.08
CA GLU A 213 15.92 16.64 -27.43
C GLU A 213 17.42 16.30 -27.40
N ASP A 214 18.17 16.90 -26.46
CA ASP A 214 19.61 16.64 -26.33
C ASP A 214 19.88 15.16 -25.98
N GLN A 215 19.08 14.57 -25.10
CA GLN A 215 19.17 13.15 -24.74
C GLN A 215 18.85 12.23 -25.92
N LEU A 216 17.82 12.54 -26.71
CA LEU A 216 17.44 11.76 -27.88
C LEU A 216 18.51 11.84 -28.97
N ASN A 217 19.06 13.04 -29.23
CA ASN A 217 20.15 13.23 -30.16
C ASN A 217 21.41 12.47 -29.74
N GLU A 218 21.74 12.46 -28.45
CA GLU A 218 22.88 11.70 -27.94
C GLU A 218 22.67 10.19 -28.09
N ARG A 219 21.46 9.70 -27.80
CA ARG A 219 21.10 8.29 -28.02
C ARG A 219 21.20 7.91 -29.51
N ASP A 220 20.75 8.78 -30.41
CA ASP A 220 20.82 8.56 -31.84
C ASP A 220 22.28 8.55 -32.35
N ARG A 221 23.15 9.40 -31.80
CA ARG A 221 24.60 9.35 -32.05
C ARG A 221 25.21 8.03 -31.59
N GLN A 222 24.92 7.60 -30.35
CA GLN A 222 25.42 6.34 -29.82
C GLN A 222 24.95 5.14 -30.65
N MET A 223 23.69 5.13 -31.09
CA MET A 223 23.18 4.08 -31.99
C MET A 223 23.86 4.11 -33.36
N ALA A 224 24.12 5.30 -33.92
CA ALA A 224 24.84 5.43 -35.19
C ALA A 224 26.30 4.95 -35.07
N GLU A 225 27.01 5.31 -34.00
CA GLU A 225 28.37 4.84 -33.71
C GLU A 225 28.42 3.33 -33.53
N PHE A 226 27.47 2.76 -32.78
CA PHE A 226 27.36 1.31 -32.61
C PHE A 226 27.09 0.59 -33.92
N LYS A 227 26.17 1.11 -34.74
CA LYS A 227 25.88 0.55 -36.06
C LYS A 227 27.10 0.62 -36.98
N ALA A 228 27.81 1.75 -37.02
CA ALA A 228 29.03 1.92 -37.79
C ALA A 228 30.14 0.96 -37.33
N ALA A 229 30.29 0.74 -36.03
CA ALA A 229 31.23 -0.23 -35.48
C ALA A 229 30.88 -1.68 -35.88
N GLN A 230 29.60 -2.03 -35.90
CA GLN A 230 29.14 -3.34 -36.39
C GLN A 230 29.43 -3.52 -37.88
N GLU A 231 29.09 -2.54 -38.72
CA GLU A 231 29.34 -2.60 -40.17
C GLU A 231 30.85 -2.68 -40.47
N ALA A 232 31.70 -1.95 -39.73
CA ALA A 232 33.15 -2.06 -39.85
C ALA A 232 33.66 -3.44 -39.43
N ALA A 233 33.12 -4.01 -38.35
CA ALA A 233 33.48 -5.36 -37.91
C ALA A 233 33.04 -6.43 -38.93
N GLU A 234 31.87 -6.28 -39.54
CA GLU A 234 31.40 -7.15 -40.61
C GLU A 234 32.24 -7.02 -41.88
N ALA A 235 32.65 -5.80 -42.27
CA ALA A 235 33.54 -5.58 -43.40
C ALA A 235 34.92 -6.23 -43.18
N VAL A 236 35.53 -6.05 -42.00
CA VAL A 236 36.80 -6.71 -41.64
C VAL A 236 36.66 -8.24 -41.63
N LYS A 237 35.51 -8.75 -41.17
CA LYS A 237 35.22 -10.19 -41.19
C LYS A 237 35.04 -10.71 -42.63
N ALA A 238 34.35 -9.98 -43.49
CA ALA A 238 34.17 -10.34 -44.90
C ALA A 238 35.51 -10.34 -45.65
N GLU A 239 36.38 -9.37 -45.38
CA GLU A 239 37.72 -9.29 -45.97
C GLU A 239 38.63 -10.44 -45.51
N ARG A 240 38.55 -10.85 -44.23
CA ARG A 240 39.24 -12.04 -43.70
C ARG A 240 38.69 -13.38 -44.19
N THR A 241 37.48 -13.41 -44.77
CA THR A 241 36.86 -14.62 -45.31
C THR A 241 36.94 -14.67 -46.85
N ALA A 242 37.55 -13.66 -47.49
CA ALA A 242 37.86 -13.68 -48.91
C ALA A 242 38.92 -14.77 -49.20
N PRO A 243 38.73 -15.62 -50.22
CA PRO A 243 39.56 -16.81 -50.43
C PRO A 243 40.99 -16.41 -50.82
N GLU A 244 41.95 -16.84 -50.00
CA GLU A 244 43.38 -16.81 -50.31
C GLU A 244 43.64 -17.59 -51.61
N PRO A 245 44.54 -17.11 -52.51
CA PRO A 245 44.78 -17.77 -53.79
C PRO A 245 45.31 -19.19 -53.53
N ALA A 246 44.60 -20.18 -54.08
CA ALA A 246 44.97 -21.58 -53.97
C ALA A 246 46.40 -21.84 -54.51
N PRO A 247 47.23 -22.61 -53.81
CA PRO A 247 48.49 -23.10 -54.36
C PRO A 247 48.24 -24.14 -55.46
N GLU A 248 48.99 -24.05 -56.56
CA GLU A 248 49.00 -25.02 -57.67
C GLU A 248 49.63 -26.38 -57.27
N PRO A 249 49.28 -27.48 -57.96
CA PRO A 249 49.29 -28.84 -57.43
C PRO A 249 50.53 -29.66 -57.81
N GLU A 250 50.88 -30.65 -56.98
CA GLU A 250 51.68 -31.84 -57.35
C GLU A 250 51.30 -33.06 -56.44
N PRO A 251 51.58 -34.33 -56.83
CA PRO A 251 50.55 -35.35 -57.07
C PRO A 251 50.28 -36.42 -55.97
N VAL A 252 49.11 -37.06 -56.12
CA VAL A 252 48.40 -38.16 -55.37
C VAL A 252 49.27 -39.45 -55.26
N PRO A 253 49.14 -40.38 -54.26
CA PRO A 253 47.90 -40.75 -53.55
C PRO A 253 47.98 -41.22 -52.06
N ASP A 254 46.90 -40.99 -51.30
CA ASP A 254 46.04 -42.05 -50.71
C ASP A 254 44.94 -41.41 -49.84
N GLN A 255 43.70 -41.82 -50.06
CA GLN A 255 42.60 -41.60 -49.11
C GLN A 255 42.49 -42.85 -48.23
N PRO A 256 42.23 -42.74 -46.90
CA PRO A 256 40.94 -42.20 -46.45
C PRO A 256 41.00 -41.41 -45.13
N THR A 257 40.20 -40.35 -45.06
CA THR A 257 38.99 -40.28 -44.23
C THR A 257 38.65 -38.81 -43.97
N ALA A 258 37.38 -38.46 -44.12
CA ALA A 258 36.88 -37.10 -43.93
C ALA A 258 37.16 -36.63 -42.49
N ALA A 259 38.01 -35.60 -42.34
CA ALA A 259 38.17 -34.91 -41.08
C ALA A 259 36.99 -33.96 -40.87
N ALA A 260 36.15 -34.30 -39.89
CA ALA A 260 35.10 -33.44 -39.35
C ALA A 260 35.66 -32.05 -38.95
N PRO A 261 34.84 -30.98 -39.01
CA PRO A 261 35.28 -29.63 -38.63
C PRO A 261 35.86 -29.60 -37.21
N PRO A 262 36.87 -28.74 -36.94
CA PRO A 262 37.57 -28.74 -35.67
C PRO A 262 36.61 -28.39 -34.53
N VAL A 263 36.54 -29.28 -33.54
CA VAL A 263 35.83 -29.03 -32.28
C VAL A 263 36.69 -28.10 -31.44
N CYS A 264 36.34 -26.81 -31.44
CA CYS A 264 36.97 -25.81 -30.59
C CYS A 264 36.49 -25.96 -29.14
N ARG A 265 37.42 -26.08 -28.19
CA ARG A 265 37.12 -26.16 -26.76
C ARG A 265 37.27 -24.77 -26.13
N TRP A 266 36.17 -24.23 -25.61
CA TRP A 266 36.13 -22.93 -24.93
C TRP A 266 35.88 -23.14 -23.44
N SER A 267 36.54 -22.36 -22.59
CA SER A 267 36.27 -22.32 -21.14
C SER A 267 35.81 -20.93 -20.73
N LEU A 268 34.62 -20.83 -20.16
CA LEU A 268 34.07 -19.60 -19.59
C LEU A 268 33.97 -19.80 -18.07
N ALA A 269 34.75 -19.02 -17.32
CA ALA A 269 34.63 -18.90 -15.87
C ALA A 269 34.13 -17.50 -15.56
N MET A 270 32.99 -17.39 -14.87
CA MET A 270 32.38 -16.13 -14.48
C MET A 270 31.87 -16.30 -13.05
N GLU A 271 32.24 -15.37 -12.18
CA GLU A 271 31.73 -15.28 -10.81
C GLU A 271 30.57 -14.29 -10.78
N PHE A 272 29.45 -14.69 -10.19
CA PHE A 272 28.29 -13.83 -9.98
C PHE A 272 27.65 -14.17 -8.64
N GLN A 273 27.02 -13.18 -8.01
CA GLN A 273 26.33 -13.34 -6.75
C GLN A 273 24.81 -13.46 -7.01
N GLY A 274 24.15 -14.35 -6.28
CA GLY A 274 22.71 -14.57 -6.43
C GLY A 274 22.23 -15.73 -5.59
N THR A 275 20.92 -15.95 -5.60
CA THR A 275 20.30 -17.09 -4.90
C THR A 275 20.59 -18.41 -5.63
N GLU A 276 20.52 -19.53 -4.92
CA GLU A 276 20.73 -20.86 -5.50
C GLU A 276 19.78 -21.12 -6.70
N ALA A 277 18.53 -20.67 -6.60
CA ALA A 277 17.55 -20.76 -7.67
C ALA A 277 17.99 -19.97 -8.93
N PHE A 278 18.57 -18.78 -8.75
CA PHE A 278 19.10 -17.98 -9.85
C PHE A 278 20.30 -18.67 -10.52
N ALA A 279 21.21 -19.23 -9.73
CA ALA A 279 22.34 -20.01 -10.25
C ALA A 279 21.89 -21.23 -11.08
N GLN A 280 20.86 -21.95 -10.62
CA GLN A 280 20.27 -23.07 -11.37
C GLN A 280 19.60 -22.63 -12.68
N GLN A 281 18.94 -21.46 -12.69
CA GLN A 281 18.32 -20.91 -13.89
C GLN A 281 19.36 -20.51 -14.95
N VAL A 282 20.47 -19.90 -14.51
CA VAL A 282 21.61 -19.59 -15.40
C VAL A 282 22.19 -20.89 -15.97
N ALA A 283 22.39 -21.92 -15.14
CA ALA A 283 22.86 -23.23 -15.59
C ALA A 283 21.96 -23.86 -16.66
N ALA A 284 20.64 -23.82 -16.44
CA ALA A 284 19.66 -24.38 -17.36
C ALA A 284 19.64 -23.63 -18.70
N THR A 285 19.78 -22.30 -18.65
CA THR A 285 19.81 -21.44 -19.84
C THR A 285 21.07 -21.70 -20.67
N LEU A 286 22.25 -21.80 -20.03
CA LEU A 286 23.50 -22.15 -20.71
C LEU A 286 23.43 -23.53 -21.38
N LYS A 287 22.81 -24.51 -20.70
CA LYS A 287 22.57 -25.84 -21.27
C LYS A 287 21.61 -25.78 -22.47
N GLY A 288 20.57 -24.94 -22.40
CA GLY A 288 19.63 -24.69 -23.50
C GLY A 288 20.29 -24.08 -24.74
N MET A 289 21.35 -23.29 -24.54
CA MET A 289 22.18 -22.74 -25.62
C MET A 289 23.23 -23.74 -26.16
N GLY A 290 23.23 -24.99 -25.70
CA GLY A 290 24.16 -26.02 -26.15
C GLY A 290 25.54 -25.98 -25.47
N ILE A 291 25.75 -25.09 -24.50
CA ILE A 291 26.99 -25.00 -23.72
C ILE A 291 26.95 -26.09 -22.65
N THR A 292 27.58 -27.23 -22.95
CA THR A 292 27.66 -28.37 -22.04
C THR A 292 29.04 -28.43 -21.39
N GLY A 293 29.09 -28.39 -20.05
CA GLY A 293 30.35 -28.40 -19.28
C GLY A 293 30.68 -27.10 -18.53
N ALA A 294 29.81 -26.09 -18.52
CA ALA A 294 29.94 -24.94 -17.63
C ALA A 294 29.78 -25.40 -16.17
N SER A 295 30.90 -25.58 -15.47
CA SER A 295 30.89 -25.98 -14.05
C SER A 295 30.63 -24.76 -13.17
N ILE A 296 29.38 -24.55 -12.76
CA ILE A 296 29.04 -23.58 -11.70
C ILE A 296 29.42 -24.20 -10.36
N LYS A 297 30.39 -23.58 -9.67
CA LYS A 297 30.84 -24.00 -8.34
C LYS A 297 30.33 -23.00 -7.31
N PHE A 298 29.72 -23.49 -6.24
CA PHE A 298 29.35 -22.65 -5.12
C PHE A 298 30.62 -22.24 -4.34
N ALA A 299 30.92 -20.95 -4.31
CA ALA A 299 32.16 -20.41 -3.72
C ALA A 299 32.00 -19.97 -2.25
N GLY A 300 30.77 -19.94 -1.71
CA GLY A 300 30.46 -19.51 -0.35
C GLY A 300 29.27 -18.56 -0.28
N VAL A 301 28.74 -18.33 0.93
CA VAL A 301 27.74 -17.29 1.20
C VAL A 301 28.47 -15.99 1.47
N VAL A 302 28.13 -14.93 0.74
CA VAL A 302 28.58 -13.57 1.04
C VAL A 302 27.66 -13.03 2.13
N THR A 303 28.14 -12.97 3.37
CA THR A 303 27.52 -12.16 4.41
C THR A 303 28.08 -10.75 4.29
N ASP A 304 27.25 -9.83 3.80
CA ASP A 304 27.53 -8.39 3.93
C ASP A 304 27.59 -8.04 5.42
N GLU A 305 28.71 -7.43 5.84
CA GLU A 305 28.77 -6.63 7.08
C GLU A 305 28.09 -5.28 6.88
#